data_AF-A0A844QHA5-F1
#
_entry.id   AF-A0A844QHA5-F1
#
_cell.length_a   1.000
_cell.length_b   1.000
_cell.length_c   1.000
_cell.angle_alpha   90.00
_cell.angle_beta   90.00
_cell.angle_gamma   90.00
#
_symmetry.space_group_name_H-M   'P 1'
#
loop_
_entity.id
_entity.type
_entity.pdbx_description
1 polymer ?
#
loop_
_entity_poly.entity_id
_entity_poly.type
_entity_poly.pdbx_seq_one_letter_code
_entity_poly.pdbx_strand_id
1 'polypeptide(L)' 'MFGRGTWVKIGVGLAVLAGLAWSHTAAYRAGRTAEQARIVERITQENDDAAENAEDWRTEYRRCVASGGLYDFESGSCGP' A
#
# COMPACT_ATOMS: atom_id res chain seq x y z
N MET A 1 -3.76 -8.50 56.44
CA MET A 1 -3.38 -7.24 55.76
C MET A 1 -2.10 -7.49 54.98
N PHE A 2 -2.12 -7.36 53.65
CA PHE A 2 -0.93 -7.52 52.82
C PHE A 2 0.07 -6.39 53.10
N GLY A 3 1.33 -6.72 53.38
CA GLY A 3 2.37 -5.74 53.63
C GLY A 3 2.74 -4.95 52.37
N ARG A 4 3.25 -3.73 52.55
CA ARG A 4 3.73 -2.86 51.44
C ARG A 4 4.66 -3.59 50.45
N GLY A 5 5.50 -4.51 50.93
CA GLY A 5 6.37 -5.32 50.06
C GLY A 5 5.63 -6.27 49.11
N THR A 6 4.45 -6.78 49.48
CA THR A 6 3.63 -7.61 48.59
C THR A 6 3.06 -6.79 47.44
N TRP A 7 2.58 -5.57 47.73
CA TRP A 7 2.08 -4.66 46.71
C TRP A 7 3.16 -4.20 45.72
N VAL A 8 4.39 -3.96 46.21
CA VAL A 8 5.52 -3.65 45.32
C VAL A 8 5.81 -4.80 44.36
N LYS A 9 5.84 -6.04 44.84
CA LYS A 9 6.08 -7.23 43.99
C LYS A 9 4.99 -7.41 42.94
N ILE A 10 3.72 -7.21 43.32
CA ILE A 10 2.59 -7.25 42.40
C ILE A 10 2.72 -6.15 41.34
N GLY A 11 3.04 -4.93 41.75
CA GLY A 11 3.23 -3.79 40.84
C GLY A 11 4.34 -4.05 39.81
N VAL A 12 5.49 -4.58 40.25
CA VAL A 12 6.59 -4.95 39.34
C VAL A 12 6.14 -6.05 38.37
N GLY A 13 5.44 -7.08 38.85
CA GLY A 13 4.92 -8.15 37.99
C GLY A 13 3.97 -7.63 36.91
N LEU A 14 3.04 -6.75 37.29
CA LEU A 14 2.12 -6.12 36.34
C LEU A 14 2.84 -5.23 35.33
N ALA A 15 3.85 -4.47 35.77
CA ALA A 15 4.64 -3.62 34.87
C ALA A 15 5.38 -4.44 33.81
N VAL A 16 5.96 -5.59 34.20
CA VAL A 16 6.63 -6.51 33.26
C VAL A 16 5.63 -7.07 32.26
N LEU A 17 4.47 -7.54 32.71
CA LEU A 17 3.44 -8.08 31.84
C LEU A 17 2.89 -7.02 30.87
N ALA A 18 2.65 -5.80 31.35
CA ALA A 18 2.23 -4.69 30.52
C ALA A 18 3.30 -4.32 29.48
N GLY A 19 4.58 -4.31 29.87
CA GLY A 19 5.70 -4.06 28.95
C GLY A 19 5.80 -5.10 27.85
N LEU A 20 5.64 -6.38 28.18
CA LEU A 20 5.63 -7.48 27.21
C LEU A 20 4.42 -7.40 26.26
N ALA A 21 3.23 -7.14 26.78
CA ALA A 21 2.04 -6.98 25.95
C ALA A 21 2.18 -5.79 24.99
N TRP A 22 2.75 -4.68 25.47
CA TRP A 22 2.98 -3.49 24.66
C TRP A 22 4.02 -3.74 23.56
N SER A 23 5.15 -4.39 23.87
CA SER A 23 6.21 -4.65 22.89
C SER A 23 5.72 -5.54 21.74
N HIS A 24 4.96 -6.60 22.04
CA HIS A 24 4.36 -7.45 21.03
C HIS A 24 3.37 -6.68 20.14
N THR A 25 2.54 -5.84 20.74
CA THR A 25 1.55 -5.05 20.00
C THR A 25 2.23 -4.00 19.12
N ALA A 26 3.29 -3.36 19.61
CA ALA A 26 4.06 -2.38 18.85
C ALA A 26 4.76 -3.03 17.64
N ALA A 27 5.41 -4.17 17.84
CA ALA A 27 6.06 -4.92 16.76
C ALA A 27 5.05 -5.38 15.70
N TYR A 28 3.89 -5.90 16.11
CA TYR A 28 2.85 -6.33 15.19
C TYR A 28 2.29 -5.17 14.36
N ARG A 29 2.03 -4.01 14.99
CA ARG A 29 1.57 -2.80 14.28
C ARG A 29 2.63 -2.27 13.31
N ALA A 30 3.89 -2.24 13.72
CA ALA A 30 5.00 -1.83 12.85
C ALA A 30 5.13 -2.74 11.62
N GLY A 31 5.06 -4.07 11.80
CA GLY A 31 5.09 -5.01 10.67
C GLY A 31 3.92 -4.82 9.69
N ARG A 32 2.70 -4.67 10.23
CA ARG A 32 1.47 -4.45 9.43
C ARG A 32 1.50 -3.14 8.63
N THR A 33 2.02 -2.07 9.22
CA THR A 33 2.13 -0.77 8.52
C THR A 33 3.16 -0.83 7.39
N ALA A 34 4.28 -1.54 7.57
CA ALA A 34 5.25 -1.75 6.50
C ALA A 34 4.68 -2.57 5.33
N GLU A 35 3.88 -3.60 5.61
CA GLU A 35 3.23 -4.41 4.58
C GLU A 35 2.14 -3.62 3.84
N GLN A 36 1.32 -2.85 4.57
CA GLN A 36 0.33 -1.97 3.96
C GLN A 36 0.97 -0.89 3.09
N ALA A 37 2.09 -0.30 3.52
CA ALA A 37 2.80 0.71 2.73
C ALA A 37 3.26 0.15 1.37
N ARG A 38 3.78 -1.08 1.33
CA ARG A 38 4.20 -1.73 0.07
C ARG A 38 3.02 -2.03 -0.87
N ILE A 39 1.87 -2.40 -0.32
CA ILE A 39 0.67 -2.64 -1.13
C ILE A 39 0.20 -1.31 -1.74
N VAL A 40 0.13 -0.25 -0.94
CA VAL A 40 -0.25 1.09 -1.43
C VAL A 40 0.73 1.58 -2.48
N GLU A 41 2.04 1.42 -2.25
CA GLU A 41 3.08 1.78 -3.21
C GLU A 41 2.92 1.04 -4.55
N ARG A 42 2.65 -0.27 -4.51
CA ARG A 42 2.37 -1.04 -5.73
C ARG A 42 1.11 -0.56 -6.45
N ILE A 43 0.04 -0.29 -5.71
CA ILE A 43 -1.20 0.23 -6.31
C ILE A 43 -0.95 1.59 -6.96
N THR A 44 -0.16 2.46 -6.33
CA THR A 44 0.21 3.75 -6.93
C THR A 44 0.99 3.54 -8.22
N GLN A 45 1.99 2.66 -8.21
CA GLN A 45 2.77 2.34 -9.41
C GLN A 45 1.90 1.78 -10.54
N GLU A 46 1.03 0.81 -10.25
CA GLU A 46 0.11 0.23 -11.24
C GLU A 46 -0.86 1.28 -11.81
N ASN A 47 -1.31 2.25 -11.01
CA ASN A 47 -2.15 3.34 -11.48
C ASN A 47 -1.38 4.33 -12.36
N ASP A 48 -0.13 4.65 -12.00
CA ASP A 48 0.72 5.54 -12.78
C ASP A 48 1.04 4.91 -14.15
N ASP A 49 1.40 3.62 -14.18
CA ASP A 49 1.65 2.86 -15.40
C ASP A 49 0.39 2.79 -16.28
N ALA A 50 -0.79 2.58 -15.67
CA ALA A 50 -2.07 2.57 -16.40
C ALA A 50 -2.42 3.95 -16.97
N ALA A 51 -2.12 5.03 -16.24
CA ALA A 51 -2.35 6.40 -16.70
C ALA A 51 -1.42 6.75 -17.88
N GLU A 52 -0.14 6.38 -17.81
CA GLU A 52 0.82 6.59 -18.89
C GLU A 52 0.41 5.81 -20.15
N ASN A 53 0.07 4.53 -19.99
CA ASN A 53 -0.43 3.71 -21.10
C ASN A 53 -1.69 4.32 -21.73
N ALA A 54 -2.64 4.81 -20.91
CA ALA A 54 -3.84 5.46 -21.43
C ALA A 54 -3.54 6.74 -22.22
N GLU A 55 -2.56 7.55 -21.81
CA GLU A 55 -2.12 8.72 -22.57
C GLU A 55 -1.42 8.35 -23.89
N ASP A 56 -0.67 7.25 -23.91
CA ASP A 56 -0.04 6.73 -25.13
C ASP A 56 -1.10 6.28 -26.14
N TRP A 57 -2.08 5.47 -25.72
CA TRP A 57 -3.23 5.08 -26.55
C TRP A 57 -4.01 6.29 -27.09
N ARG A 58 -4.25 7.31 -26.24
CA ARG A 58 -4.90 8.56 -26.67
C ARG A 58 -4.07 9.29 -27.72
N THR A 59 -2.76 9.28 -27.59
CA THR A 59 -1.84 9.94 -28.51
C THR A 59 -1.83 9.23 -29.86
N GLU A 60 -1.75 7.90 -29.86
CA GLU A 60 -1.75 7.12 -31.09
C GLU A 60 -3.08 7.21 -31.84
N TYR A 61 -4.20 7.11 -31.13
CA TYR A 61 -5.53 7.34 -31.69
C TYR A 61 -5.64 8.74 -32.32
N ARG A 62 -5.22 9.79 -31.60
CA ARG A 62 -5.26 11.17 -32.11
C ARG A 62 -4.41 11.34 -33.36
N ARG A 63 -3.22 10.73 -33.41
CA ARG A 63 -2.36 10.75 -34.62
C ARG A 63 -3.04 10.10 -35.81
N CYS A 64 -3.63 8.92 -35.62
CA CYS A 64 -4.32 8.18 -36.66
C CYS A 64 -5.51 8.96 -37.26
N VAL A 65 -6.36 9.50 -36.39
CA VAL A 65 -7.53 10.29 -36.81
C VAL A 65 -7.08 11.60 -37.46
N ALA A 66 -6.04 12.25 -36.95
CA ALA A 66 -5.51 13.48 -37.54
C ALA A 66 -4.93 13.27 -38.95
N SER A 67 -4.40 12.08 -39.26
CA SER A 67 -3.98 11.70 -40.62
C SER A 67 -5.13 11.22 -41.52
N GLY A 68 -6.36 11.19 -41.01
CA GLY A 68 -7.54 10.74 -41.74
C GLY A 68 -7.72 9.21 -41.80
N GLY A 69 -6.95 8.45 -41.00
CA GLY A 69 -7.04 7.00 -40.95
C GLY A 69 -8.13 6.49 -40.02
N LEU A 70 -8.44 5.20 -40.14
CA LEU A 70 -9.37 4.48 -39.27
C LEU A 70 -8.60 3.66 -38.23
N TYR A 71 -8.84 3.97 -36.96
CA TYR A 71 -8.18 3.28 -35.85
C TYR A 71 -8.85 1.93 -35.58
N ASP A 72 -8.06 0.85 -35.59
CA ASP A 72 -8.51 -0.49 -35.24
C ASP A 72 -8.14 -0.80 -33.78
N PHE A 73 -9.16 -0.90 -32.93
CA PHE A 73 -9.01 -1.21 -31.51
C PHE A 73 -8.68 -2.68 -31.24
N GLU A 74 -8.95 -3.59 -32.19
CA GLU A 74 -8.63 -5.01 -32.05
C GLU A 74 -7.12 -5.25 -32.27
N SER A 75 -6.56 -4.64 -33.31
CA SER A 75 -5.12 -4.76 -33.61
C SER A 75 -4.24 -3.66 -32.97
N GLY A 76 -4.85 -2.59 -32.44
CA GLY A 76 -4.15 -1.43 -31.91
C GLY A 76 -3.41 -0.61 -32.97
N SER A 77 -3.82 -0.71 -34.23
CA SER A 77 -3.12 -0.12 -35.38
C SER A 77 -3.98 0.87 -36.15
N CYS A 78 -3.32 1.78 -36.88
CA CYS A 78 -3.98 2.73 -37.75
C CYS A 78 -4.05 2.18 -39.18
N GLY A 79 -5.27 2.03 -39.71
CA GLY A 79 -5.53 1.65 -41.09
C GLY A 79 -5.72 2.87 -42.02
N PRO A 80 -5.64 2.64 -43.35
CA PRO A 80 -5.93 3.65 -44.36
C PRO A 80 -7.39 4.09 -44.37
#